data_AF-A0A4Q3A5Y4-F1
#
_entry.id   AF-A0A4Q3A5Y4-F1
#
_cell.length_a   1.000
_cell.length_b   1.000
_cell.length_c   1.000
_cell.angle_alpha   90.00
_cell.angle_beta   90.00
_cell.angle_gamma   90.00
#
_symmetry.space_group_name_H-M   'P 1'
#
loop_
_entity.id
_entity.type
_entity.pdbx_description
1 polymer ?
#
loop_
_entity_poly.entity_id
_entity_poly.type
_entity_poly.pdbx_seq_one_letter_code
_entity_poly.pdbx_strand_id
1 'polypeptide(L)'
;PITGQPDFAHLVIDYVPGSTIVESKSLKLFLGSFRNHGAFHEDCTVGIGQRLFDEMQPEWLRIGGYWYPRGGIPIDVFWQSGEPPAGVWVPAQEVPGYRGRG
;
A
#
# COMPACT_ATOMS: atom_id res chain seq x y z
N PRO A 1 -15.56 -6.55 -6.20
CA PRO A 1 -15.93 -5.41 -7.06
C PRO A 1 -16.48 -5.88 -8.42
N ILE A 2 -17.28 -5.02 -9.07
CA ILE A 2 -18.39 -5.30 -10.00
C ILE A 2 -18.17 -6.38 -11.08
N THR A 3 -16.94 -6.60 -11.56
CA THR A 3 -16.67 -7.50 -12.70
C THR A 3 -15.89 -8.77 -12.36
N GLY A 4 -15.40 -8.92 -11.13
CA GLY A 4 -14.59 -10.09 -10.72
C GLY A 4 -13.22 -10.21 -11.41
N GLN A 5 -12.84 -9.23 -12.26
CA GLN A 5 -11.53 -9.22 -12.88
C GLN A 5 -10.45 -8.88 -11.84
N PRO A 6 -9.26 -9.51 -11.89
CA PRO A 6 -8.16 -9.20 -10.98
C PRO A 6 -7.58 -7.82 -11.31
N ASP A 7 -7.20 -7.10 -10.26
CA ASP A 7 -6.45 -5.83 -10.31
C ASP A 7 -5.01 -6.05 -9.84
N PHE A 8 -4.10 -5.22 -10.32
CA PHE A 8 -2.68 -5.29 -9.98
C PHE A 8 -2.19 -3.90 -9.55
N ALA A 9 -1.27 -3.85 -8.60
CA ALA A 9 -0.69 -2.61 -8.11
C ALA A 9 0.76 -2.79 -7.70
N HIS A 10 1.46 -1.67 -7.59
CA HIS A 10 2.69 -1.58 -6.78
C HIS A 10 2.31 -0.96 -5.45
N LEU A 11 2.57 -1.67 -4.36
CA LEU A 11 2.37 -1.15 -3.00
C LEU A 11 3.74 -0.76 -2.45
N VAL A 12 3.89 0.51 -2.07
CA VAL A 12 5.09 1.01 -1.40
C VAL A 12 4.71 1.36 0.03
N ILE A 13 5.36 0.70 0.99
CA ILE A 13 5.11 0.85 2.43
C ILE A 13 6.39 1.40 3.05
N ASP A 14 6.29 2.60 3.63
CA ASP A 14 7.34 3.22 4.43
C ASP A 14 6.86 3.27 5.88
N TYR A 15 7.70 2.93 6.83
CA TYR A 15 7.32 3.05 8.24
C TYR A 15 8.54 3.30 9.14
N VAL A 16 8.29 3.99 10.25
CA VAL A 16 9.23 4.11 11.37
C VAL A 16 8.84 3.06 12.40
N PRO A 17 9.69 2.06 12.67
CA PRO A 17 9.36 0.97 13.58
C PRO A 17 9.14 1.48 15.01
N GLY A 18 8.25 0.82 15.75
CA GLY A 18 8.22 0.93 17.20
C GLY A 18 9.26 0.01 17.85
N SER A 19 8.83 -0.81 18.79
CA SER A 19 9.70 -1.78 19.47
C SER A 19 10.16 -2.94 18.59
N THR A 20 9.48 -3.18 17.46
CA THR A 20 9.74 -4.33 16.57
C THR A 20 9.65 -3.95 15.10
N ILE A 21 10.18 -4.84 14.25
CA ILE A 21 10.17 -4.74 12.78
C ILE A 21 9.30 -5.87 12.24
N VAL A 22 8.52 -5.59 11.21
CA VAL A 22 7.68 -6.61 10.56
C VAL A 22 8.56 -7.64 9.85
N GLU A 23 8.22 -8.91 10.03
CA GLU A 23 8.93 -9.99 9.36
C GLU A 23 8.49 -10.10 7.89
N SER A 24 9.45 -10.19 6.98
CA SER A 24 9.18 -10.08 5.54
C SER A 24 8.30 -11.19 4.96
N LYS A 25 8.41 -12.43 5.45
CA LYS A 25 7.58 -13.56 5.00
C LYS A 25 6.14 -13.41 5.50
N SER A 26 5.92 -12.97 6.74
CA SER A 26 4.58 -12.72 7.28
C SER A 26 3.88 -11.61 6.50
N LEU A 27 4.59 -10.51 6.20
CA LEU A 27 4.08 -9.43 5.35
C LEU A 27 3.67 -9.94 3.96
N LYS A 28 4.52 -10.78 3.33
CA LYS A 28 4.20 -11.40 2.04
C LYS A 28 2.92 -12.26 2.11
N LEU A 29 2.76 -13.05 3.17
CA LEU A 29 1.58 -13.89 3.35
C LEU A 29 0.32 -13.05 3.61
N PHE A 30 0.44 -11.98 4.40
CA PHE A 30 -0.62 -11.01 4.64
C PHE A 30 -1.09 -10.36 3.33
N LEU A 31 -0.18 -9.79 2.53
CA LEU A 31 -0.52 -9.22 1.22
C LEU A 31 -1.11 -10.29 0.28
N GLY A 32 -0.60 -11.52 0.32
CA GLY A 32 -1.13 -12.65 -0.44
C GLY A 32 -2.58 -13.01 -0.10
N SER A 33 -3.05 -12.71 1.11
CA SER A 33 -4.44 -12.97 1.53
C SER A 33 -5.47 -12.12 0.77
N PHE A 34 -5.05 -11.00 0.17
CA PHE A 34 -5.91 -10.13 -0.63
C PHE A 34 -6.11 -10.62 -2.07
N ARG A 35 -5.43 -11.68 -2.51
CA ARG A 35 -5.49 -12.19 -3.89
C ARG A 35 -6.91 -12.48 -4.38
N ASN A 36 -7.76 -13.00 -3.51
CA ASN A 36 -9.16 -13.34 -3.81
C ASN A 36 -10.14 -12.47 -3.00
N HIS A 37 -9.68 -11.33 -2.50
CA HIS A 37 -10.49 -10.39 -1.74
C HIS A 37 -11.02 -9.28 -2.65
N GLY A 38 -12.33 -9.15 -2.74
CA GLY A 38 -12.96 -8.18 -3.63
C GLY A 38 -13.20 -6.83 -2.96
N ALA A 39 -12.28 -5.88 -3.11
CA ALA A 39 -12.41 -4.51 -2.60
C ALA A 39 -12.11 -3.46 -3.69
N PHE A 40 -12.58 -2.23 -3.50
CA PHE A 40 -12.13 -1.10 -4.32
C PHE A 40 -10.65 -0.80 -4.06
N HIS A 41 -9.97 -0.12 -4.98
CA HIS A 41 -8.54 0.20 -4.86
C HIS A 41 -8.25 0.99 -3.59
N GLU A 42 -9.11 1.96 -3.27
CA GLU A 42 -9.03 2.82 -2.09
C GLU A 42 -9.18 2.03 -0.80
N ASP A 43 -10.26 1.24 -0.71
CA ASP A 43 -10.57 0.41 0.45
C ASP A 43 -9.47 -0.63 0.69
N CYS A 44 -8.94 -1.22 -0.38
CA CYS A 44 -7.85 -2.18 -0.30
C CYS A 44 -6.55 -1.53 0.20
N THR A 45 -6.11 -0.42 -0.40
CA THR A 45 -4.86 0.25 0.00
C THR A 45 -4.94 0.81 1.42
N VAL A 46 -6.01 1.53 1.74
CA VAL A 46 -6.20 2.11 3.09
C VAL A 46 -6.37 1.00 4.13
N GLY A 47 -7.15 -0.04 3.83
CA GLY A 47 -7.36 -1.17 4.74
C GLY A 47 -6.07 -1.95 5.03
N ILE A 48 -5.19 -2.15 4.03
CA ILE A 48 -3.85 -2.71 4.24
C ILE A 48 -3.04 -1.80 5.19
N GLY A 49 -3.00 -0.49 4.91
CA GLY A 49 -2.24 0.48 5.71
C GLY A 49 -2.69 0.52 7.17
N GLN A 50 -3.99 0.64 7.42
CA GLN A 50 -4.57 0.67 8.76
C GLN A 50 -4.30 -0.63 9.52
N ARG A 51 -4.51 -1.79 8.88
CA ARG A 51 -4.29 -3.08 9.53
C ARG A 51 -2.83 -3.34 9.88
N LEU A 52 -1.89 -2.87 9.04
CA LEU A 52 -0.47 -2.91 9.37
C LEU A 52 -0.13 -1.96 10.51
N PHE A 53 -0.69 -0.75 10.52
CA PHE A 53 -0.47 0.23 11.59
C PHE A 53 -0.95 -0.32 12.95
N ASP A 54 -2.15 -0.87 12.99
CA ASP A 54 -2.75 -1.42 14.22
C ASP A 54 -1.95 -2.61 14.77
N GLU A 55 -1.49 -3.52 13.90
CA GLU A 55 -0.77 -4.72 14.33
C GLU A 55 0.70 -4.45 14.67
N MET A 56 1.38 -3.65 13.84
CA MET A 56 2.81 -3.36 14.00
C MET A 56 3.08 -2.31 15.08
N GLN A 57 2.08 -1.49 15.41
CA GLN A 57 2.20 -0.32 16.30
C GLN A 57 3.45 0.52 16.02
N PRO A 58 3.66 0.97 14.75
CA PRO A 58 4.81 1.79 14.39
C PRO A 58 4.61 3.21 14.91
N GLU A 59 5.70 3.98 15.00
CA GLU A 59 5.59 5.42 15.29
C GLU A 59 4.91 6.17 14.15
N TRP A 60 5.12 5.71 12.91
CA TRP A 60 4.54 6.27 11.70
C TRP A 60 4.51 5.24 10.58
N LEU A 61 3.46 5.26 9.74
CA LEU A 61 3.35 4.43 8.54
C LEU A 61 2.74 5.23 7.40
N ARG A 62 3.28 5.04 6.20
CA ARG A 62 2.76 5.51 4.91
C ARG A 62 2.64 4.35 3.95
N ILE A 63 1.53 4.32 3.21
CA ILE A 63 1.32 3.41 2.09
C ILE A 63 0.92 4.19 0.84
N GLY A 64 1.55 3.86 -0.28
CA GLY A 64 1.12 4.25 -1.62
C GLY A 64 0.71 3.02 -2.42
N GLY A 65 -0.49 3.03 -2.96
CA GLY A 65 -1.00 2.00 -3.87
C GLY A 65 -1.11 2.56 -5.27
N TYR A 66 -0.22 2.11 -6.16
CA TYR A 66 -0.15 2.53 -7.56
C TYR A 66 -0.82 1.48 -8.44
N TRP A 67 -2.11 1.67 -8.74
CA TRP A 67 -2.93 0.65 -9.39
C TRP A 67 -2.84 0.73 -10.91
N TYR A 68 -2.82 -0.44 -11.53
CA TYR A 68 -2.78 -0.55 -12.98
C TYR A 68 -4.11 -0.07 -13.58
N PRO A 69 -4.10 0.57 -14.76
CA PRO A 69 -5.29 1.22 -15.26
C PRO A 69 -6.47 0.31 -15.55
N ARG A 70 -7.66 0.84 -15.29
CA ARG A 70 -8.92 0.36 -15.84
C ARG A 70 -9.42 1.41 -16.84
N GLY A 71 -9.71 0.98 -18.07
CA GLY A 71 -10.14 1.91 -19.14
C GLY A 71 -9.08 2.96 -19.51
N GLY A 72 -7.79 2.69 -19.26
CA GLY A 72 -6.69 3.61 -19.53
C GLY A 72 -6.41 4.65 -18.44
N ILE A 73 -7.15 4.63 -17.33
CA ILE A 73 -6.96 5.55 -16.20
C ILE A 73 -6.37 4.79 -14.99
N PRO A 74 -5.13 5.12 -14.54
CA PRO A 74 -4.59 4.60 -13.28
C PRO A 74 -5.24 5.28 -12.08
N ILE A 75 -5.23 4.60 -10.95
CA ILE A 75 -5.69 5.13 -9.67
C ILE A 75 -4.53 4.98 -8.69
N ASP A 76 -4.04 6.10 -8.17
CA ASP A 76 -3.02 6.11 -7.15
C ASP A 76 -3.65 6.52 -5.81
N VAL A 77 -3.49 5.68 -4.80
CA VAL A 77 -4.09 5.87 -3.47
C VAL A 77 -2.99 6.07 -2.45
N PHE A 78 -3.09 7.12 -1.65
CA PHE A 78 -2.10 7.45 -0.62
C PHE A 78 -2.76 7.55 0.74
N TRP A 79 -2.14 6.94 1.74
CA TRP A 79 -2.54 7.06 3.14
C TRP A 79 -1.32 7.09 4.05
N GLN A 80 -1.40 7.87 5.12
CA GLN A 80 -0.40 7.89 6.18
C GLN A 80 -1.07 8.10 7.53
N SER A 81 -0.48 7.54 8.60
CA SER A 81 -1.03 7.61 9.96
C SER A 81 -0.97 9.01 10.58
N GLY A 82 -0.15 9.90 10.03
CA GLY A 82 0.04 11.27 10.49
C GLY A 82 1.24 11.93 9.82
N GLU A 83 1.75 13.01 10.42
CA GLU A 83 3.01 13.61 10.01
C GLU A 83 4.19 12.68 10.34
N PRO A 84 5.20 12.55 9.45
CA PRO A 84 6.39 11.79 9.77
C PRO A 84 7.15 12.45 10.95
N PRO A 85 7.76 11.66 11.86
CA PRO A 85 8.54 12.22 12.95
C PRO A 85 9.65 13.15 12.46
N ALA A 86 9.93 14.20 13.23
CA ALA A 86 10.92 15.20 12.86
C ALA A 86 12.31 14.58 12.63
N GLY A 87 12.96 14.96 11.54
CA GLY A 87 14.30 14.46 11.18
C GLY A 87 14.33 13.10 10.47
N VAL A 88 13.17 12.46 10.25
CA VAL A 88 13.11 11.22 9.46
C VAL A 88 13.28 11.55 7.98
N TRP A 89 14.17 10.81 7.32
CA TRP A 89 14.31 10.86 5.87
C TRP A 89 13.20 10.04 5.22
N VAL A 90 12.31 10.73 4.49
CA VAL A 90 11.19 10.12 3.78
C VAL A 90 11.41 10.32 2.28
N PRO A 91 11.91 9.30 1.55
CA PRO A 91 12.12 9.44 0.11
C PRO A 91 10.79 9.56 -0.64
N ALA A 92 10.85 10.10 -1.86
CA ALA A 92 9.77 9.89 -2.82
C ALA A 92 9.67 8.39 -3.12
N GLN A 93 8.45 7.87 -3.31
CA GLN A 93 8.27 6.44 -3.60
C GLN A 93 8.69 6.06 -5.02
N GLU A 94 8.93 7.05 -5.90
CA GLU A 94 9.50 6.93 -7.24
C GLU A 94 8.85 5.87 -8.16
N VAL A 95 7.60 5.48 -7.89
CA VAL A 95 6.87 4.55 -8.75
C VAL A 95 6.54 5.28 -10.06
N PRO A 96 7.07 4.82 -11.21
CA PRO A 96 6.74 5.45 -12.48
C PRO A 96 5.25 5.31 -12.75
N GLY A 97 4.62 6.40 -13.19
CA GLY A 97 3.25 6.34 -13.69
C GLY A 97 3.13 5.29 -14.79
N TYR A 98 1.99 4.60 -14.85
CA TYR A 98 1.76 3.57 -15.86
C TYR A 98 1.92 4.14 -17.27
N ARG A 99 2.83 3.56 -18.06
CA ARG A 99 3.16 4.04 -19.42
C ARG A 99 2.36 3.40 -20.55
N GLY A 100 1.42 2.51 -20.24
CA GLY A 100 0.77 1.69 -21.27
C GLY A 100 1.42 0.32 -21.40
N ARG A 101 0.89 -0.48 -22.34
CA ARG A 101 1.63 -1.59 -22.93
C ARG A 101 2.34 -1.03 -24.17
N GLY A 102 3.42 -0.27 -23.99
CA GLY A 102 4.16 0.39 -25.08
C GLY A 102 5.17 1.39 -24.56
#